data_AF-A0A7Y2K408-F1
#
_entry.id   AF-A0A7Y2K408-F1
#
_cell.length_a   1.000
_cell.length_b   1.000
_cell.length_c   1.000
_cell.angle_alpha   90.00
_cell.angle_beta   90.00
_cell.angle_gamma   90.00
#
_symmetry.space_group_name_H-M   'P 1'
#
loop_
_entity.id
_entity.type
_entity.pdbx_description
1 polymer ?
#
loop_
_entity_poly.entity_id
_entity_poly.type
_entity_poly.pdbx_seq_one_letter_code
_entity_poly.pdbx_strand_id
1 'polypeptide(L)'
;MKNTLNQFFDLFLPRYCIGCSKKLAYDEELICPRCLNAILKADTELIEAEYNRKFRNERIIEGFSSLYIFERDKTFQNIVHSIK
;
A
#
# COMPACT_ATOMS: atom_id res chain seq x y z
N MET A 1 0.36 -8.83 22.45
CA MET A 1 1.40 -8.96 23.51
C MET A 1 2.16 -7.64 23.54
N LYS A 2 2.05 -6.84 24.62
CA LYS A 2 2.67 -5.50 24.69
C LYS A 2 4.19 -5.65 24.79
N ASN A 3 4.92 -5.38 23.71
CA ASN A 3 6.38 -5.35 23.73
C ASN A 3 6.85 -4.01 24.32
N THR A 4 6.93 -3.93 25.65
CA THR A 4 7.58 -2.83 26.39
C THR A 4 9.03 -2.60 25.92
N LEU A 5 9.68 -3.65 25.43
CA LEU A 5 11.00 -3.59 24.81
C LEU A 5 11.02 -2.65 23.57
N ASN A 6 9.99 -2.70 22.73
CA ASN A 6 9.88 -1.84 21.56
C ASN A 6 9.72 -0.36 21.95
N GLN A 7 9.06 -0.06 23.08
CA GLN A 7 8.90 1.31 23.55
C GLN A 7 10.22 1.95 24.00
N PHE A 8 11.12 1.15 24.59
CA PHE A 8 12.46 1.62 24.94
C PHE A 8 13.34 1.82 23.70
N PHE A 9 13.30 0.88 22.75
CA PHE A 9 14.04 1.04 21.49
C PHE A 9 13.52 2.18 20.62
N ASP A 10 12.21 2.48 20.63
CA ASP A 10 11.59 3.60 19.90
C ASP A 10 12.07 5.00 20.36
N LEU A 11 12.83 5.09 21.48
CA LEU A 11 13.51 6.31 21.92
C LEU A 11 14.80 6.57 21.13
N PHE A 12 15.51 5.51 20.73
CA PHE A 12 16.78 5.60 20.02
C PHE A 12 16.64 5.30 18.53
N LEU A 13 15.71 4.41 18.18
CA LEU A 13 15.40 3.94 16.84
C LEU A 13 13.89 4.12 16.59
N PRO A 14 13.40 5.37 16.48
CA PRO A 14 12.00 5.62 16.22
C PRO A 14 11.59 4.99 14.89
N ARG A 15 10.54 4.18 14.94
CA ARG A 15 9.93 3.61 13.73
C ARG A 15 9.12 4.67 12.99
N TYR A 16 9.31 4.75 11.68
CA TYR A 16 8.60 5.68 10.82
C TYR A 16 7.77 4.94 9.77
N CYS A 17 6.60 5.48 9.46
CA CYS A 17 5.73 4.96 8.41
C CYS A 17 6.43 5.08 7.05
N ILE A 18 6.58 3.96 6.33
CA ILE A 18 7.21 3.96 5.00
C ILE A 18 6.42 4.78 3.96
N GLY A 19 5.13 5.02 4.19
CA GLY A 19 4.28 5.76 3.26
C GLY A 19 4.28 7.28 3.43
N CYS A 20 4.54 7.80 4.63
CA CYS A 20 4.48 9.25 4.91
C CYS A 20 5.51 9.78 5.92
N SER A 21 6.44 8.94 6.37
CA SER A 21 7.52 9.30 7.30
C SER A 21 7.07 9.86 8.66
N LYS A 22 5.80 9.70 9.04
CA LYS A 22 5.31 9.98 10.40
C LYS A 22 5.83 8.91 11.36
N LYS A 23 6.22 9.29 12.59
CA LYS A 23 6.54 8.34 13.66
C LYS A 23 5.34 7.42 13.94
N LEU A 24 5.59 6.12 13.97
CA LEU A 24 4.59 5.09 14.23
C LEU A 24 4.26 5.00 15.73
N ALA A 25 3.02 4.66 16.05
CA ALA A 25 2.61 4.29 17.39
C ALA A 25 3.18 2.92 17.78
N TYR A 26 3.11 2.57 19.07
CA TYR A 26 3.70 1.33 19.59
C TYR A 26 3.04 0.06 19.00
N ASP A 27 1.79 0.16 18.55
CA ASP A 27 0.96 -0.88 17.95
C ASP A 27 0.91 -0.82 16.42
N GLU A 28 1.53 0.19 15.81
CA GLU A 28 1.69 0.29 14.37
C GLU A 28 3.04 -0.32 13.96
N GLU A 29 3.07 -1.14 12.90
CA GLU A 29 4.29 -1.87 12.51
C GLU A 29 5.14 -1.13 11.45
N LEU A 30 4.60 -0.99 10.23
CA LEU A 30 5.32 -0.46 9.06
C LEU A 30 4.58 0.70 8.39
N ILE A 31 3.24 0.64 8.38
CA ILE A 31 2.37 1.58 7.70
C ILE A 31 1.33 2.07 8.70
N CYS A 32 1.19 3.39 8.84
CA CYS A 32 0.17 3.96 9.71
C CYS A 32 -1.25 3.79 9.09
N PRO A 33 -2.32 3.77 9.90
CA PRO A 33 -3.69 3.59 9.42
C PRO A 33 -4.11 4.62 8.37
N ARG A 34 -3.62 5.88 8.47
CA ARG A 34 -3.87 6.93 7.48
C ARG A 34 -3.35 6.52 6.10
N CYS A 35 -2.12 6.01 6.03
CA CYS A 35 -1.52 5.58 4.78
C CYS A 35 -2.22 4.34 4.22
N LEU A 36 -2.59 3.39 5.09
CA LEU A 36 -3.30 2.18 4.69
C LEU A 36 -4.69 2.51 4.10
N ASN A 37 -5.43 3.41 4.75
CA ASN A 37 -6.76 3.85 4.30
C ASN A 37 -6.71 4.75 3.06
N ALA A 38 -5.56 5.36 2.76
CA ALA A 38 -5.37 6.16 1.56
C ALA A 38 -5.13 5.33 0.29
N ILE A 39 -4.86 4.02 0.42
CA ILE A 39 -4.67 3.14 -0.75
C ILE A 39 -6.04 2.88 -1.36
N LEU A 40 -6.21 3.31 -2.61
CA LEU A 40 -7.42 3.05 -3.38
C LEU A 40 -7.49 1.57 -3.76
N LYS A 41 -8.66 0.97 -3.54
CA LYS A 41 -8.98 -0.37 -4.03
C LYS A 41 -9.47 -0.27 -5.47
N ALA A 42 -9.10 -1.25 -6.29
CA ALA A 42 -9.65 -1.35 -7.62
C ALA A 42 -11.06 -1.93 -7.53
N ASP A 43 -12.05 -1.18 -8.00
CA ASP A 43 -13.42 -1.67 -8.13
C ASP A 43 -13.61 -2.46 -9.43
N THR A 44 -14.76 -3.13 -9.54
CA THR A 44 -15.08 -3.97 -10.70
C THR A 44 -15.24 -3.16 -11.99
N GLU A 45 -15.74 -1.94 -11.92
CA GLU A 45 -15.95 -1.08 -13.09
C GLU A 45 -14.62 -0.67 -13.71
N LEU A 46 -13.65 -0.26 -12.89
CA LEU A 46 -12.30 0.06 -13.31
C LEU A 46 -11.57 -1.15 -13.90
N ILE A 47 -11.71 -2.33 -13.26
CA ILE A 47 -11.10 -3.57 -13.74
C ILE A 47 -11.66 -3.93 -15.12
N GLU A 48 -12.97 -3.84 -15.30
CA GLU A 48 -13.63 -4.13 -16.59
C GLU A 48 -13.23 -3.11 -17.67
N ALA A 49 -13.18 -1.82 -17.34
CA ALA A 49 -12.77 -0.76 -18.26
C ALA A 49 -11.32 -0.97 -18.74
N GLU A 50 -10.39 -1.28 -17.82
CA GLU A 50 -8.99 -1.52 -18.15
C GLU A 50 -8.78 -2.82 -18.92
N TYR A 51 -9.55 -3.87 -18.62
CA TYR A 51 -9.57 -5.10 -19.42
C TYR A 51 -10.02 -4.81 -20.85
N ASN A 52 -11.14 -4.08 -21.00
CA ASN A 52 -11.69 -3.74 -22.30
C ASN A 52 -10.71 -2.88 -23.13
N ARG A 53 -9.99 -1.96 -22.47
CA ARG A 53 -9.00 -1.08 -23.10
C ARG A 53 -7.75 -1.81 -23.57
N LYS A 54 -7.29 -2.83 -22.84
CA LYS A 54 -5.96 -3.45 -23.06
C LYS A 54 -6.00 -4.84 -23.68
N PHE A 55 -7.02 -5.65 -23.41
CA PHE A 55 -6.96 -7.09 -23.63
C PHE A 55 -8.14 -7.68 -24.41
N ARG A 56 -9.23 -6.91 -24.60
CA ARG A 56 -10.50 -7.38 -25.19
C ARG A 56 -10.34 -8.16 -26.50
N ASN A 57 -9.45 -7.70 -27.38
CA ASN A 57 -9.35 -8.22 -28.74
C ASN A 57 -8.26 -9.28 -28.90
N GLU A 58 -7.28 -9.31 -27.99
CA GLU A 58 -6.04 -10.06 -28.18
C GLU A 58 -6.16 -11.51 -27.71
N ARG A 59 -7.13 -11.82 -26.84
CA ARG A 59 -7.33 -13.17 -26.25
C ARG A 59 -6.04 -13.78 -25.66
N ILE A 60 -5.14 -12.94 -25.16
CA ILE A 60 -3.83 -13.35 -24.62
C ILE A 60 -3.86 -13.68 -23.11
N ILE A 61 -4.98 -13.44 -22.44
CA ILE A 61 -5.14 -13.69 -21.00
C ILE A 61 -6.47 -14.38 -20.71
N GLU A 62 -6.48 -15.24 -19.68
CA GLU A 62 -7.67 -15.94 -19.18
C GLU A 62 -8.41 -15.16 -18.08
N GLY A 63 -7.74 -14.18 -17.45
CA GLY A 63 -8.31 -13.37 -16.38
C GLY A 63 -7.53 -12.07 -16.14
N PHE A 64 -8.23 -11.07 -15.60
CA PHE A 64 -7.67 -9.76 -15.27
C PHE A 64 -8.19 -9.30 -13.91
N SER A 65 -7.28 -8.93 -13.02
CA SER A 65 -7.63 -8.52 -11.65
C SER A 65 -6.57 -7.57 -11.08
N SER A 66 -6.99 -6.68 -10.19
CA SER A 66 -6.13 -5.91 -9.31
C SER A 66 -6.82 -5.71 -7.97
N LEU A 67 -6.05 -5.71 -6.89
CA LEU A 67 -6.60 -5.39 -5.55
C LEU A 67 -6.57 -3.87 -5.29
N TYR A 68 -5.55 -3.18 -5.80
CA TYR A 68 -5.30 -1.76 -5.53
C TYR A 68 -5.01 -0.98 -6.81
N ILE A 69 -5.20 0.33 -6.75
CA ILE A 69 -4.89 1.26 -7.85
C ILE A 69 -3.50 1.85 -7.61
N PHE A 70 -2.67 1.84 -8.65
CA PHE A 70 -1.40 2.54 -8.61
C PHE A 70 -1.56 3.99 -9.05
N GLU A 71 -1.19 4.91 -8.17
CA GLU A 71 -1.17 6.34 -8.42
C GLU A 71 0.26 6.87 -8.30
N ARG A 72 0.70 7.67 -9.28
CA ARG A 72 2.00 8.33 -9.23
C ARG A 72 2.03 9.39 -8.12
N ASP A 73 3.18 9.50 -7.47
CA ASP A 73 3.50 10.45 -6.40
C ASP A 73 2.55 10.36 -5.20
N LYS A 74 2.00 9.16 -4.96
CA LYS A 74 1.10 8.84 -3.84
C LYS A 74 1.70 7.82 -2.89
N THR A 75 1.02 7.65 -1.75
CA THR A 75 1.37 6.74 -0.68
C THR A 75 1.62 5.31 -1.16
N PHE A 76 0.82 4.79 -2.09
CA PHE A 76 1.00 3.43 -2.59
C PHE A 76 2.32 3.26 -3.34
N GLN A 77 2.74 4.25 -4.14
CA GLN A 77 4.05 4.23 -4.80
C GLN A 77 5.19 4.26 -3.78
N ASN A 78 5.12 5.13 -2.76
CA ASN A 78 6.15 5.19 -1.71
C ASN A 78 6.32 3.85 -0.98
N ILE A 79 5.20 3.19 -0.67
CA ILE A 79 5.18 1.87 -0.05
C ILE A 79 5.84 0.84 -0.97
N VAL A 80 5.43 0.76 -2.24
CA VAL A 80 5.99 -0.20 -3.21
C VAL A 80 7.48 0.03 -3.44
N HIS A 81 7.92 1.28 -3.56
CA HIS A 81 9.33 1.64 -3.71
C HIS A 81 10.18 1.26 -2.49
N SER A 82 9.61 1.28 -1.29
CA SER A 82 10.32 0.91 -0.06
C SER A 82 10.49 -0.61 0.11
N ILE A 83 9.73 -1.41 -0.65
CA ILE A 83 9.80 -2.89 -0.64
C ILE A 83 10.76 -3.41 -1.72
N LYS A 84 11.02 -2.62 -2.76
CA LYS A 84 11.90 -2.99 -3.88
C LYS A 84 13.37 -3.04 -3.45
#